data_AF-A0A3M1D873-F1
#
_entry.id   AF-A0A3M1D873-F1
#
_cell.length_a   1.000
_cell.length_b   1.000
_cell.length_c   1.000
_cell.angle_alpha   90.00
_cell.angle_beta   90.00
_cell.angle_gamma   90.00
#
_symmetry.space_group_name_H-M   'P 1'
#
loop_
_entity.id
_entity.type
_entity.pdbx_description
1 polymer ?
#
loop_
_entity_poly.entity_id
_entity_poly.type
_entity_poly.pdbx_seq_one_letter_code
_entity_poly.pdbx_strand_id
1 'polypeptide(L)'
;MPARRESNDDLRYIEEVVRIGFPVRDARSYLARHMGNPVRYKLVEARRGERAGHVRQAEVISGSGGPTVVVRTLRTLPDGTPATYFAPEDLVEVHAVVEVEGDGPPPPLSASDVIVLHVPVRSYLRFLPGIYQGGVPTQRRDVPQADERSLRRWGARPEARTTSVQRHDTDQFRRFLFIFQHLMTTVTERIDAIPSLTDPTRADARFLPWIASWVNFELDEGLPLHQQRELVRRSIRLHRTRGTAEGIAEVIRVLTSAPVTIVERQK
;
A
#
# COMPACT_ATOMS: atom_id res chain seq x y z
N MET A 1 4.64 5.47 -22.04
CA MET A 1 5.23 6.03 -20.81
C MET A 1 4.48 7.31 -20.48
N PRO A 2 3.96 7.48 -19.26
CA PRO A 2 3.34 8.74 -18.85
C PRO A 2 4.43 9.80 -18.73
N ALA A 3 4.25 10.91 -19.43
CA ALA A 3 5.24 11.97 -19.54
C ALA A 3 5.47 12.64 -18.18
N ARG A 4 6.73 12.69 -17.75
CA ARG A 4 7.21 13.48 -16.62
C ARG A 4 7.04 14.96 -16.98
N ARG A 5 6.11 15.67 -16.35
CA ARG A 5 5.92 17.12 -16.51
C ARG A 5 6.32 17.81 -15.21
N GLU A 6 7.12 18.87 -15.29
CA GLU A 6 7.61 19.61 -14.13
C GLU A 6 6.45 20.20 -13.30
N SER A 7 6.57 20.08 -11.99
CA SER A 7 5.54 20.36 -10.99
C SER A 7 5.22 21.86 -10.92
N ASN A 8 3.92 22.19 -10.93
CA ASN A 8 3.43 23.50 -10.53
C ASN A 8 3.50 23.59 -8.99
N ASP A 9 4.06 24.67 -8.42
CA ASP A 9 4.31 24.83 -6.98
C ASP A 9 3.05 24.60 -6.12
N ASP A 10 1.88 24.88 -6.70
CA ASP A 10 0.55 24.66 -6.11
C ASP A 10 0.27 23.20 -5.73
N LEU A 11 0.76 22.22 -6.51
CA LEU A 11 0.48 20.79 -6.29
C LEU A 11 1.48 20.11 -5.36
N ARG A 12 2.54 20.82 -4.95
CA ARG A 12 3.66 20.28 -4.18
C ARG A 12 3.23 19.58 -2.89
N TYR A 13 2.28 20.15 -2.16
CA TYR A 13 1.78 19.55 -0.90
C TYR A 13 1.02 18.24 -1.14
N ILE A 14 0.29 18.14 -2.27
CA ILE A 14 -0.43 16.93 -2.65
C ILE A 14 0.57 15.86 -3.09
N GLU A 15 1.55 16.23 -3.91
CA GLU A 15 2.64 15.35 -4.32
C GLU A 15 3.39 14.78 -3.11
N GLU A 16 3.68 15.61 -2.11
CA GLU A 16 4.35 15.17 -0.90
C GLU A 16 3.54 14.15 -0.10
N VAL A 17 2.25 14.41 0.11
CA VAL A 17 1.34 13.48 0.80
C VAL A 17 1.24 12.15 0.08
N VAL A 18 1.17 12.17 -1.25
CA VAL A 18 1.08 10.96 -2.09
C VAL A 18 2.42 10.22 -2.17
N ARG A 19 3.54 10.94 -2.27
CA ARG A 19 4.89 10.38 -2.34
C ARG A 19 5.27 9.70 -1.04
N ILE A 20 5.06 10.36 0.10
CA ILE A 20 5.37 9.81 1.41
C ILE A 20 4.33 8.75 1.81
N GLY A 21 3.10 8.84 1.28
CA GLY A 21 2.01 7.92 1.58
C GLY A 21 1.51 8.12 3.00
N PHE A 22 1.07 9.33 3.34
CA PHE A 22 0.63 9.65 4.71
C PHE A 22 -0.57 8.78 5.14
N PRO A 23 -0.72 8.45 6.44
CA PRO A 23 -1.99 7.99 6.99
C PRO A 23 -3.10 9.02 6.69
N VAL A 24 -4.30 8.57 6.35
CA VAL A 24 -5.40 9.46 5.89
C VAL A 24 -5.71 10.62 6.84
N ARG A 25 -5.61 10.39 8.17
CA ARG A 25 -5.87 11.42 9.19
C ARG A 25 -4.80 12.51 9.18
N ASP A 26 -3.55 12.09 9.04
CA ASP A 26 -2.40 12.99 9.01
C ASP A 26 -2.36 13.74 7.68
N ALA A 27 -2.66 13.07 6.57
CA ALA A 27 -2.82 13.68 5.26
C ALA A 27 -3.86 14.80 5.28
N ARG A 28 -5.05 14.54 5.83
CA ARG A 28 -6.11 15.56 5.96
C ARG A 28 -5.65 16.75 6.80
N SER A 29 -4.98 16.49 7.92
CA SER A 29 -4.50 17.55 8.83
C SER A 29 -3.33 18.34 8.22
N TYR A 30 -2.49 17.69 7.42
CA TYR A 30 -1.39 18.33 6.69
C TYR A 30 -1.92 19.24 5.59
N LEU A 31 -2.81 18.73 4.73
CA LEU A 31 -3.38 19.48 3.63
C LEU A 31 -4.24 20.64 4.13
N ALA A 32 -5.03 20.46 5.20
CA ALA A 32 -5.81 21.55 5.78
C ALA A 32 -4.97 22.69 6.38
N ARG A 33 -3.71 22.43 6.76
CA ARG A 33 -2.79 23.45 7.28
C ARG A 33 -2.10 24.24 6.18
N HIS A 34 -1.81 23.59 5.05
CA HIS A 34 -1.04 24.20 3.96
C HIS A 34 -1.92 24.70 2.82
N MET A 35 -3.15 24.19 2.70
CA MET A 35 -4.09 24.51 1.63
C MET A 35 -5.49 24.77 2.19
N GLY A 36 -6.20 25.72 1.60
CA GLY A 36 -7.59 26.06 1.97
C GLY A 36 -8.65 25.16 1.33
N ASN A 37 -8.24 24.20 0.49
CA ASN A 37 -9.12 23.37 -0.31
C ASN A 37 -9.88 22.33 0.54
N PRO A 38 -11.16 22.05 0.22
CA PRO A 38 -11.90 20.96 0.85
C PRO A 38 -11.28 19.60 0.50
N VAL A 39 -10.95 18.81 1.53
CA VAL A 39 -10.39 17.47 1.40
C VAL A 39 -11.44 16.41 1.70
N ARG A 40 -11.63 15.47 0.77
CA ARG A 40 -12.46 14.27 0.89
C ARG A 40 -11.60 13.03 0.72
N TYR A 41 -12.16 11.86 1.04
CA TYR A 41 -11.51 10.58 0.76
C TYR A 41 -12.49 9.61 0.10
N LYS A 42 -11.93 8.75 -0.75
CA LYS A 42 -12.62 7.63 -1.39
C LYS A 42 -11.90 6.36 -0.98
N LEU A 43 -12.66 5.43 -0.40
CA LEU A 43 -12.13 4.12 -0.04
C LEU A 43 -12.00 3.29 -1.32
N VAL A 44 -10.82 2.71 -1.53
CA VAL A 44 -10.49 1.90 -2.70
C VAL A 44 -9.97 0.54 -2.24
N GLU A 45 -10.12 -0.48 -3.06
CA GLU A 45 -9.60 -1.81 -2.71
C GLU A 45 -8.06 -1.77 -2.62
N ALA A 46 -7.53 -2.40 -1.57
CA ALA A 46 -6.09 -2.53 -1.37
C ALA A 46 -5.49 -3.65 -2.22
N ARG A 47 -4.34 -3.35 -2.83
CA ARG A 47 -3.53 -4.33 -3.57
C ARG A 47 -2.73 -5.18 -2.58
N ARG A 48 -2.27 -6.35 -3.03
CA ARG A 48 -1.45 -7.25 -2.19
C ARG A 48 -0.13 -6.57 -1.81
N GLY A 49 0.24 -6.60 -0.53
CA GLY A 49 1.41 -5.89 0.01
C GLY A 49 1.22 -4.36 0.19
N GLU A 50 0.10 -3.79 -0.25
CA GLU A 50 -0.16 -2.35 -0.11
C GLU A 50 -0.55 -1.98 1.33
N ARG A 51 -0.06 -0.81 1.79
CA ARG A 51 -0.38 -0.26 3.12
C ARG A 51 -1.82 0.27 3.13
N ALA A 52 -2.69 -0.38 3.92
CA ALA A 52 -4.04 0.09 4.11
C ALA A 52 -4.09 1.39 4.95
N GLY A 53 -5.08 2.24 4.72
CA GLY A 53 -5.29 3.47 5.48
C GLY A 53 -4.32 4.62 5.15
N HIS A 54 -3.41 4.41 4.20
CA HIS A 54 -2.45 5.41 3.72
C HIS A 54 -2.91 5.96 2.36
N VAL A 55 -2.49 7.16 1.99
CA VAL A 55 -2.86 7.75 0.69
C VAL A 55 -2.13 7.03 -0.44
N ARG A 56 -2.89 6.47 -1.39
CA ARG A 56 -2.34 5.82 -2.61
C ARG A 56 -2.14 6.80 -3.76
N GLN A 57 -3.12 7.68 -3.93
CA GLN A 57 -3.15 8.71 -4.95
C GLN A 57 -4.14 9.78 -4.51
N ALA A 58 -4.06 10.96 -5.11
CA ALA A 58 -5.01 12.03 -4.94
C ALA A 58 -5.59 12.43 -6.29
N GLU A 59 -6.87 12.75 -6.31
CA GLU A 59 -7.59 13.27 -7.47
C GLU A 59 -8.09 14.67 -7.11
N VAL A 60 -7.77 15.66 -7.94
CA VAL A 60 -8.23 17.04 -7.80
C VAL A 60 -9.35 17.25 -8.79
N ILE A 61 -10.54 17.50 -8.24
CA ILE A 61 -11.75 17.79 -9.02
C ILE A 61 -11.93 19.30 -9.04
N SER A 62 -11.88 19.87 -10.25
CA SER A 62 -12.02 21.31 -10.43
C SER A 62 -13.45 21.77 -10.09
N GLY A 63 -13.56 22.81 -9.26
CA GLY A 63 -14.85 23.42 -8.91
C GLY A 63 -15.45 24.25 -10.05
N SER A 64 -14.62 24.71 -10.99
CA SER A 64 -15.01 25.51 -12.16
C SER A 64 -15.29 24.66 -13.41
N GLY A 65 -15.21 23.32 -13.31
CA GLY A 65 -15.42 22.41 -14.44
C GLY A 65 -14.20 22.22 -15.34
N GLY A 66 -12.99 22.49 -14.83
CA GLY A 66 -11.73 22.20 -15.51
C GLY A 66 -11.36 20.70 -15.53
N PRO A 67 -10.26 20.33 -16.21
CA PRO A 67 -9.82 18.94 -16.31
C PRO A 67 -9.43 18.35 -14.95
N THR A 68 -9.71 17.07 -14.75
CA THR A 68 -9.33 16.36 -13.53
C THR A 68 -7.81 16.17 -13.48
N VAL A 69 -7.21 16.43 -12.33
CA VAL A 69 -5.77 16.20 -12.10
C VAL A 69 -5.59 15.04 -11.14
N VAL A 70 -4.85 14.01 -11.55
CA VAL A 70 -4.54 12.83 -10.74
C VAL A 70 -3.06 12.85 -10.36
N VAL A 71 -2.80 12.92 -9.06
CA VAL A 71 -1.45 12.79 -8.50
C VAL A 71 -1.30 11.37 -7.96
N ARG A 72 -0.40 10.59 -8.54
CA ARG A 72 -0.19 9.18 -8.16
C ARG A 72 1.26 8.90 -7.82
N THR A 73 1.46 7.86 -7.03
CA THR A 73 2.79 7.36 -6.70
C THR A 73 3.31 6.45 -7.81
N LEU A 74 4.54 6.69 -8.27
CA LEU A 74 5.33 5.79 -9.09
C LEU A 74 6.44 5.21 -8.22
N ARG A 75 6.44 3.89 -8.03
CA ARG A 75 7.47 3.14 -7.30
C ARG A 75 8.39 2.46 -8.31
N THR A 76 9.68 2.72 -8.27
CA THR A 76 10.68 2.17 -9.19
C THR A 76 11.83 1.53 -8.44
N LEU A 77 12.38 0.46 -8.99
CA LEU A 77 13.67 -0.11 -8.57
C LEU A 77 14.82 0.71 -9.16
N PRO A 78 16.08 0.50 -8.71
CA PRO A 78 17.24 1.25 -9.22
C PRO A 78 17.50 1.05 -10.72
N ASP A 79 16.96 -0.02 -11.31
CA ASP A 79 17.01 -0.31 -12.74
C ASP A 79 15.90 0.40 -13.55
N GLY A 80 15.04 1.18 -12.89
CA GLY A 80 13.91 1.89 -13.50
C GLY A 80 12.65 1.05 -13.72
N THR A 81 12.67 -0.24 -13.38
CA THR A 81 11.48 -1.10 -13.48
C THR A 81 10.46 -0.80 -12.38
N PRO A 82 9.15 -1.04 -12.60
CA PRO A 82 8.15 -0.78 -11.58
C PRO A 82 8.34 -1.72 -10.37
N ALA A 83 8.52 -1.13 -9.20
CA ALA A 83 8.69 -1.88 -7.97
C ALA A 83 7.35 -2.46 -7.47
N THR A 84 7.37 -3.75 -7.13
CA THR A 84 6.23 -4.38 -6.46
C THR A 84 6.11 -3.88 -5.01
N TYR A 85 4.94 -4.09 -4.38
CA TYR A 85 4.77 -3.77 -2.95
C TYR A 85 5.58 -4.67 -2.00
N PHE A 86 6.15 -5.77 -2.52
CA PHE A 86 7.03 -6.67 -1.76
C PHE A 86 8.52 -6.33 -1.91
N ALA A 87 8.86 -5.39 -2.79
CA ALA A 87 10.24 -4.93 -2.92
C ALA A 87 10.69 -4.27 -1.60
N PRO A 88 11.93 -4.55 -1.13
CA PRO A 88 12.49 -3.92 0.06
C PRO A 88 12.42 -2.38 -0.03
N GLU A 89 11.90 -1.71 1.00
CA GLU A 89 11.65 -0.25 0.95
C GLU A 89 12.93 0.56 0.72
N ASP A 90 14.09 0.05 1.15
CA ASP A 90 15.42 0.64 0.96
C ASP A 90 15.91 0.61 -0.49
N LEU A 91 15.37 -0.29 -1.32
CA LEU A 91 15.68 -0.39 -2.74
C LEU A 91 14.64 0.31 -3.63
N VAL A 92 13.58 0.85 -3.05
CA VAL A 92 12.48 1.44 -3.82
C VAL A 92 12.60 2.95 -3.82
N GLU A 93 12.73 3.52 -5.02
CA GLU A 93 12.58 4.95 -5.23
C GLU A 93 11.12 5.29 -5.47
N VAL A 94 10.63 6.30 -4.75
CA VAL A 94 9.23 6.70 -4.77
C VAL A 94 9.10 8.14 -5.26
N HIS A 95 8.40 8.31 -6.38
CA HIS A 95 8.18 9.59 -7.02
C HIS A 95 6.68 9.88 -7.16
N ALA A 96 6.27 11.14 -7.06
CA ALA A 96 4.92 11.54 -7.44
C ALA A 96 4.90 11.86 -8.94
N VAL A 97 3.83 11.45 -9.62
CA VAL A 97 3.58 11.78 -11.02
C VAL A 97 2.20 12.42 -11.10
N VAL A 98 2.15 13.57 -11.76
CA VAL A 98 0.92 14.30 -12.03
C VAL A 98 0.43 13.94 -13.43
N GLU A 99 -0.80 13.43 -13.52
CA GLU A 99 -1.50 13.12 -14.76
C GLU A 99 -2.71 14.05 -14.86
N VAL A 100 -2.91 14.66 -16.02
CA VAL A 100 -4.02 15.58 -16.28
C VAL A 100 -4.95 14.93 -17.30
N GLU A 101 -6.25 15.09 -17.11
CA GLU A 101 -7.27 14.70 -18.08
C GLU A 101 -7.18 15.61 -19.31
N GLY A 102 -6.41 15.19 -20.32
CA GLY A 102 -6.15 15.93 -21.57
C GLY A 102 -4.67 16.17 -21.82
N ASP A 103 -4.35 16.76 -22.98
CA ASP A 103 -2.96 17.08 -23.34
C ASP A 103 -2.64 18.54 -23.02
N GLY A 104 -2.23 18.80 -21.78
CA GLY A 104 -1.85 20.14 -21.32
C GLY A 104 -1.09 20.14 -19.98
N PRO A 105 -0.47 21.28 -19.60
CA PRO A 105 0.08 21.44 -18.26
C PRO A 105 -1.03 21.41 -17.20
N PRO A 106 -0.74 21.00 -15.96
CA PRO A 106 -1.73 21.01 -14.89
C PRO A 106 -2.21 22.44 -14.65
N PRO A 107 -3.54 22.67 -14.59
CA PRO A 107 -4.08 23.99 -14.26
C PRO A 107 -3.69 24.39 -12.84
N PRO A 108 -3.61 25.71 -12.54
CA PRO A 108 -3.42 26.19 -11.18
C PRO A 108 -4.62 25.81 -10.30
N LEU A 109 -4.37 25.58 -9.02
CA LEU A 109 -5.41 25.21 -8.06
C LEU A 109 -6.30 26.41 -7.73
N SER A 110 -7.61 26.24 -7.82
CA SER A 110 -8.60 27.19 -7.31
C SER A 110 -9.03 26.82 -5.88
N ALA A 111 -9.46 27.81 -5.09
CA ALA A 111 -10.00 27.58 -3.74
C ALA A 111 -11.28 26.70 -3.73
N SER A 112 -12.00 26.65 -4.86
CA SER A 112 -13.20 25.82 -5.03
C SER A 112 -12.89 24.35 -5.30
N ASP A 113 -11.63 24.00 -5.58
CA ASP A 113 -11.27 22.66 -6.03
C ASP A 113 -11.28 21.67 -4.87
N VAL A 114 -11.81 20.48 -5.12
CA VAL A 114 -11.97 19.41 -4.12
C VAL A 114 -10.87 18.38 -4.31
N ILE A 115 -10.14 18.11 -3.24
CA ILE A 115 -9.08 17.10 -3.23
C ILE A 115 -9.66 15.80 -2.68
N VAL A 116 -9.63 14.74 -3.49
CA VAL A 116 -10.13 13.41 -3.15
C VAL A 116 -8.95 12.46 -2.96
N LEU A 117 -8.70 12.05 -1.72
CA LEU A 117 -7.65 11.10 -1.38
C LEU A 117 -8.16 9.66 -1.58
N HIS A 118 -7.47 8.86 -2.39
CA HIS A 118 -7.77 7.44 -2.55
C HIS A 118 -7.03 6.64 -1.49
N VAL A 119 -7.81 6.02 -0.60
CA VAL A 119 -7.28 5.32 0.58
C VAL A 119 -7.57 3.83 0.45
N PRO A 120 -6.54 2.98 0.27
CA PRO A 120 -6.68 1.54 0.24
C PRO A 120 -7.26 1.02 1.54
N VAL A 121 -8.31 0.22 1.44
CA VAL A 121 -8.88 -0.55 2.55
C VAL A 121 -8.91 -2.02 2.18
N ARG A 122 -8.65 -2.87 3.18
CA ARG A 122 -8.78 -4.32 3.03
C ARG A 122 -10.25 -4.66 3.14
N SER A 123 -10.97 -4.79 2.03
CA SER A 123 -12.39 -5.15 2.04
C SER A 123 -12.57 -6.64 1.72
N TYR A 124 -13.72 -7.19 2.10
CA TYR A 124 -14.12 -8.53 1.62
C TYR A 124 -14.44 -8.52 0.13
N LEU A 125 -14.71 -7.35 -0.45
CA LEU A 125 -15.08 -7.20 -1.85
C LEU A 125 -14.05 -7.82 -2.79
N ARG A 126 -12.75 -7.77 -2.47
CA ARG A 126 -11.68 -8.47 -3.23
C ARG A 126 -11.88 -9.98 -3.41
N PHE A 127 -12.66 -10.61 -2.54
CA PHE A 127 -12.95 -12.06 -2.60
C PHE A 127 -14.30 -12.37 -3.23
N LEU A 128 -15.16 -11.36 -3.43
CA LEU A 128 -16.40 -11.56 -4.15
C LEU A 128 -16.14 -11.52 -5.66
N PRO A 129 -16.89 -12.28 -6.47
CA PRO A 129 -16.84 -12.18 -7.93
C PRO A 129 -17.01 -10.73 -8.42
N GLY A 130 -16.41 -10.39 -9.57
CA GLY A 130 -16.34 -9.02 -10.10
C GLY A 130 -17.68 -8.28 -10.23
N ILE A 131 -18.79 -9.01 -10.34
CA ILE A 131 -20.16 -8.45 -10.33
C ILE A 131 -20.51 -7.70 -9.03
N TYR A 132 -19.85 -8.01 -7.91
CA TYR A 132 -20.03 -7.35 -6.61
C TYR A 132 -18.94 -6.29 -6.33
N GLN A 133 -17.87 -6.25 -7.13
CA GLN A 133 -16.71 -5.37 -6.93
C GLN A 133 -16.90 -3.96 -7.53
N GLY A 134 -18.08 -3.66 -8.06
CA GLY A 134 -18.39 -2.33 -8.59
C GLY A 134 -17.80 -2.03 -9.97
N GLY A 135 -17.36 -3.05 -10.72
CA GLY A 135 -16.96 -2.93 -12.12
C GLY A 135 -18.13 -2.74 -13.09
N VAL A 136 -19.35 -3.09 -12.65
CA VAL A 136 -20.58 -2.56 -13.27
C VAL A 136 -20.80 -1.21 -12.62
N PRO A 137 -21.01 -0.11 -13.37
CA PRO A 137 -21.42 1.15 -12.76
C PRO A 137 -22.65 0.82 -11.93
N THR A 138 -22.48 0.82 -10.60
CA THR A 138 -23.61 0.83 -9.70
C THR A 138 -24.13 2.23 -9.84
N GLN A 139 -24.87 2.46 -10.93
CA GLN A 139 -25.63 3.65 -11.13
C GLN A 139 -26.51 3.65 -9.89
N ARG A 140 -26.18 4.55 -8.95
CA ARG A 140 -27.15 4.97 -7.96
C ARG A 140 -28.27 5.48 -8.84
N ARG A 141 -29.27 4.64 -9.10
CA ARG A 141 -30.56 5.11 -9.56
C ARG A 141 -31.07 5.86 -8.35
N ASP A 142 -30.60 7.09 -8.19
CA ASP A 142 -31.35 8.11 -7.51
C ASP A 142 -32.66 8.12 -8.28
N VAL A 143 -33.62 7.35 -7.80
CA VAL A 143 -34.99 7.41 -8.29
C VAL A 143 -35.35 8.87 -8.03
N PRO A 144 -35.49 9.71 -9.08
CA PRO A 144 -35.88 11.08 -8.86
C PRO A 144 -37.17 11.01 -8.07
N GLN A 145 -37.18 11.60 -6.89
CA GLN A 145 -38.36 11.68 -6.05
C GLN A 145 -39.39 12.41 -6.91
N ALA A 146 -40.34 11.67 -7.46
CA ALA A 146 -41.34 12.24 -8.34
C ALA A 146 -42.18 13.17 -7.48
N ASP A 147 -41.90 14.47 -7.62
CA ASP A 147 -42.60 15.50 -6.88
C ASP A 147 -44.08 15.41 -7.25
N GLU A 148 -44.97 15.59 -6.29
CA GLU A 148 -46.40 15.25 -6.41
C GLU A 148 -47.07 15.93 -7.62
N ARG A 149 -46.53 17.08 -8.03
CA ARG A 149 -46.92 17.85 -9.23
C ARG A 149 -46.58 17.16 -10.56
N SER A 150 -45.46 16.44 -10.61
CA SER A 150 -45.01 15.72 -11.82
C SER A 150 -45.87 14.48 -12.11
N LEU A 151 -46.34 13.79 -11.06
CA LEU A 151 -47.24 12.64 -11.13
C LEU A 151 -48.64 13.03 -11.62
N ARG A 152 -49.15 14.21 -11.23
CA ARG A 152 -50.47 14.71 -11.69
C ARG A 152 -50.49 15.09 -13.18
N ARG A 153 -49.36 15.54 -13.73
CA ARG A 153 -49.26 15.93 -15.16
C ARG A 153 -49.39 14.73 -16.11
N TRP A 154 -49.11 13.52 -15.64
CA TRP A 154 -49.07 12.29 -16.44
C TRP A 154 -50.20 11.29 -16.13
N GLY A 155 -51.34 11.76 -15.61
CA GLY A 155 -52.58 10.97 -15.55
C GLY A 155 -52.50 9.66 -14.74
N ALA A 156 -51.54 9.55 -13.81
CA ALA A 156 -51.38 8.33 -13.02
C ALA A 156 -52.56 8.15 -12.06
N ARG A 157 -53.27 7.01 -12.18
CA ARG A 157 -54.37 6.61 -11.30
C ARG A 157 -53.93 6.56 -9.83
N PRO A 158 -54.81 6.86 -8.85
CA PRO A 158 -54.45 6.99 -7.42
C PRO A 158 -54.03 5.68 -6.73
N GLU A 159 -54.01 4.55 -7.43
CA GLU A 159 -53.90 3.22 -6.83
C GLU A 159 -52.55 2.54 -7.02
N ALA A 160 -51.51 3.27 -7.42
CA ALA A 160 -50.15 2.78 -7.27
C ALA A 160 -49.79 2.85 -5.78
N ARG A 161 -50.16 1.79 -5.03
CA ARG A 161 -49.58 1.47 -3.72
C ARG A 161 -48.09 1.73 -3.81
N THR A 162 -47.65 2.76 -3.09
CA THR A 162 -46.27 3.04 -2.76
C THR A 162 -45.54 1.72 -2.61
N THR A 163 -44.62 1.42 -3.53
CA THR A 163 -43.62 0.40 -3.29
C THR A 163 -42.88 0.87 -2.05
N SER A 164 -43.28 0.36 -0.89
CA SER A 164 -42.55 0.52 0.34
C SER A 164 -41.22 -0.17 0.10
N VAL A 165 -40.22 0.59 -0.35
CA VAL A 165 -38.85 0.14 -0.37
C VAL A 165 -38.51 -0.09 1.10
N GLN A 166 -38.58 -1.34 1.53
CA GLN A 166 -38.20 -1.72 2.88
C GLN A 166 -36.75 -1.29 3.08
N ARG A 167 -36.57 -0.21 3.85
CA ARG A 167 -35.28 0.31 4.29
C ARG A 167 -34.72 -0.54 5.43
N HIS A 168 -34.65 -1.86 5.26
CA HIS A 168 -34.03 -2.74 6.25
C HIS A 168 -33.44 -3.96 5.54
N ASP A 169 -32.15 -3.90 5.17
CA ASP A 169 -31.28 -5.10 5.10
C ASP A 169 -29.80 -4.80 4.81
N THR A 170 -29.45 -3.61 4.31
CA THR A 170 -28.07 -3.35 3.87
C THR A 170 -27.07 -3.42 5.03
N ASP A 171 -27.48 -3.08 6.26
CA ASP A 171 -26.62 -3.14 7.43
C ASP A 171 -26.41 -4.59 7.93
N GLN A 172 -27.45 -5.43 7.95
CA GLN A 172 -27.31 -6.83 8.37
C GLN A 172 -26.46 -7.64 7.38
N PHE A 173 -26.71 -7.48 6.08
CA PHE A 173 -25.89 -8.12 5.05
C PHE A 173 -24.43 -7.61 5.09
N ARG A 174 -24.20 -6.30 5.31
CA ARG A 174 -22.86 -5.75 5.51
C ARG A 174 -22.17 -6.34 6.74
N ARG A 175 -22.85 -6.44 7.88
CA ARG A 175 -22.31 -7.04 9.12
C ARG A 175 -21.97 -8.52 8.90
N PHE A 176 -22.82 -9.26 8.21
CA PHE A 176 -22.55 -10.66 7.83
C PHE A 176 -21.29 -10.76 6.95
N LEU A 177 -21.19 -9.96 5.90
CA LEU A 177 -20.01 -9.94 5.02
C LEU A 177 -18.73 -9.48 5.73
N PHE A 178 -18.87 -8.64 6.76
CA PHE A 178 -17.75 -8.21 7.60
C PHE A 178 -17.11 -9.39 8.37
N ILE A 179 -17.87 -10.42 8.72
CA ILE A 179 -17.32 -11.64 9.34
C ILE A 179 -16.34 -12.33 8.38
N PHE A 180 -16.74 -12.50 7.11
CA PHE A 180 -15.87 -13.07 6.08
C PHE A 180 -14.67 -12.17 5.79
N GLN A 181 -14.84 -10.85 5.81
CA GLN A 181 -13.72 -9.90 5.74
C GLN A 181 -12.70 -10.18 6.83
N HIS A 182 -13.15 -10.29 8.07
CA HIS A 182 -12.27 -10.47 9.23
C HIS A 182 -11.50 -11.80 9.14
N LEU A 183 -12.20 -12.90 8.82
CA LEU A 183 -11.58 -14.21 8.62
C LEU A 183 -10.53 -14.19 7.50
N MET A 184 -10.87 -13.65 6.33
CA MET A 184 -9.96 -13.63 5.18
C MET A 184 -8.80 -12.66 5.36
N THR A 185 -9.01 -11.52 6.00
CA THR A 185 -7.93 -10.58 6.37
C THR A 185 -6.93 -11.26 7.29
N THR A 186 -7.39 -12.03 8.28
CA THR A 186 -6.50 -12.79 9.18
C THR A 186 -5.60 -13.77 8.43
N VAL A 187 -6.16 -14.50 7.46
CA VAL A 187 -5.37 -15.43 6.61
C VAL A 187 -4.37 -14.66 5.77
N THR A 188 -4.79 -13.55 5.15
CA THR A 188 -3.90 -12.73 4.32
C THR A 188 -2.77 -12.13 5.14
N GLU A 189 -3.05 -11.66 6.36
CA GLU A 189 -2.06 -11.12 7.29
C GLU A 189 -1.01 -12.17 7.66
N ARG A 190 -1.43 -13.42 7.92
CA ARG A 190 -0.49 -14.52 8.14
C ARG A 190 0.39 -14.78 6.92
N ILE A 191 -0.16 -14.74 5.72
CA ILE A 191 0.60 -14.92 4.48
C ILE A 191 1.59 -13.77 4.26
N ASP A 192 1.15 -12.53 4.45
CA ASP A 192 1.98 -11.33 4.32
C ASP A 192 3.11 -11.31 5.38
N ALA A 193 2.93 -12.01 6.51
CA ALA A 193 3.95 -12.17 7.55
C ALA A 193 4.98 -13.27 7.25
N ILE A 194 4.76 -14.17 6.27
CA ILE A 194 5.68 -15.29 5.97
C ILE A 194 7.13 -14.83 5.73
N PRO A 195 7.41 -13.75 4.98
CA PRO A 195 8.79 -13.29 4.76
C PRO A 195 9.55 -12.95 6.06
N SER A 196 8.83 -12.55 7.13
CA SER A 196 9.46 -12.28 8.42
C SER A 196 9.99 -13.53 9.13
N LEU A 197 9.47 -14.71 8.78
CA LEU A 197 9.93 -16.00 9.32
C LEU A 197 11.26 -16.45 8.69
N THR A 198 11.61 -15.91 7.51
CA THR A 198 12.84 -16.25 6.79
C THR A 198 13.98 -15.28 7.02
N ASP A 199 13.72 -14.12 7.64
CA ASP A 199 14.75 -13.14 7.99
C ASP A 199 15.46 -13.57 9.28
N PRO A 200 16.76 -13.94 9.24
CA PRO A 200 17.50 -14.39 10.42
C PRO A 200 17.56 -13.34 11.53
N THR A 201 17.37 -12.06 11.22
CA THR A 201 17.41 -10.97 12.22
C THR A 201 16.08 -10.75 12.93
N ARG A 202 14.97 -11.24 12.37
CA ARG A 202 13.60 -11.05 12.91
C ARG A 202 12.90 -12.34 13.30
N ALA A 203 13.25 -13.45 12.68
CA ALA A 203 12.67 -14.76 12.95
C ALA A 203 12.82 -15.15 14.43
N ASP A 204 11.90 -15.97 14.92
CA ASP A 204 12.03 -16.64 16.22
C ASP A 204 13.28 -17.54 16.20
N ALA A 205 14.05 -17.54 17.30
CA ALA A 205 15.31 -18.25 17.41
C ALA A 205 15.21 -19.74 17.02
N ARG A 206 14.06 -20.38 17.29
CA ARG A 206 13.80 -21.79 16.96
C ARG A 206 13.81 -22.09 15.46
N PHE A 207 13.62 -21.07 14.62
CA PHE A 207 13.69 -21.23 13.16
C PHE A 207 15.11 -21.08 12.61
N LEU A 208 16.08 -20.58 13.38
CA LEU A 208 17.45 -20.39 12.89
C LEU A 208 18.10 -21.69 12.39
N PRO A 209 18.01 -22.84 13.09
CA PRO A 209 18.54 -24.11 12.59
C PRO A 209 17.88 -24.54 11.27
N TRP A 210 16.56 -24.31 11.15
CA TRP A 210 15.83 -24.62 9.91
C TRP A 210 16.28 -23.73 8.74
N ILE A 211 16.49 -22.43 8.96
CA ILE A 211 17.02 -21.53 7.93
C ILE A 211 18.46 -21.93 7.56
N ALA A 212 19.29 -22.26 8.54
CA ALA A 212 20.67 -22.70 8.33
C ALA A 212 20.72 -23.99 7.49
N SER A 213 19.76 -24.90 7.68
CA SER A 213 19.67 -26.16 6.93
C SER A 213 19.50 -25.97 5.43
N TRP A 214 18.89 -24.86 4.98
CA TRP A 214 18.67 -24.58 3.55
C TRP A 214 19.97 -24.43 2.76
N VAL A 215 21.02 -23.98 3.45
CA VAL A 215 22.36 -23.75 2.87
C VAL A 215 23.38 -24.73 3.44
N ASN A 216 22.92 -25.81 4.10
CA ASN A 216 23.76 -26.80 4.76
C ASN A 216 24.80 -26.17 5.72
N PHE A 217 24.41 -25.10 6.43
CA PHE A 217 25.24 -24.46 7.46
C PHE A 217 25.00 -25.13 8.81
N GLU A 218 26.04 -25.71 9.40
CA GLU A 218 25.98 -26.26 10.75
C GLU A 218 25.97 -25.12 11.77
N LEU A 219 24.82 -24.90 12.40
CA LEU A 219 24.64 -23.87 13.42
C LEU A 219 24.81 -24.47 14.81
N ASP A 220 25.70 -23.90 15.62
CA ASP A 220 25.81 -24.23 17.04
C ASP A 220 24.76 -23.45 17.85
N GLU A 221 23.76 -24.17 18.34
CA GLU A 221 22.66 -23.63 19.16
C GLU A 221 23.12 -23.22 20.58
N GLY A 222 24.32 -23.62 21.02
CA GLY A 222 24.92 -23.19 22.28
C GLY A 222 25.44 -21.76 22.27
N LEU A 223 25.60 -21.16 21.08
CA LEU A 223 26.08 -19.78 20.94
C LEU A 223 25.03 -18.75 21.40
N PRO A 224 25.45 -17.56 21.83
CA PRO A 224 24.53 -16.46 22.06
C PRO A 224 23.67 -16.14 20.82
N LEU A 225 22.39 -15.83 21.01
CA LEU A 225 21.42 -15.63 19.92
C LEU A 225 21.90 -14.62 18.86
N HIS A 226 22.54 -13.53 19.27
CA HIS A 226 23.05 -12.52 18.32
C HIS A 226 24.11 -13.10 17.38
N GLN A 227 24.96 -14.01 17.87
CA GLN A 227 25.97 -14.69 17.05
C GLN A 227 25.32 -15.69 16.10
N GLN A 228 24.35 -16.46 16.60
CA GLN A 228 23.59 -17.40 15.76
C GLN A 228 22.92 -16.67 14.59
N ARG A 229 22.21 -15.57 14.87
CA ARG A 229 21.55 -14.75 13.83
C ARG A 229 22.56 -14.24 12.80
N GLU A 230 23.73 -13.79 13.25
CA GLU A 230 24.74 -13.22 12.37
C GLU A 230 25.44 -14.28 11.50
N LEU A 231 25.71 -15.46 12.06
CA LEU A 231 26.22 -16.61 11.32
C LEU A 231 25.24 -17.07 10.25
N VAL A 232 23.95 -17.22 10.59
CA VAL A 232 22.91 -17.60 9.61
C VAL A 232 22.75 -16.53 8.53
N ARG A 233 22.73 -15.24 8.91
CA ARG A 233 22.65 -14.11 7.97
C ARG A 233 23.80 -14.10 6.96
N ARG A 234 25.00 -14.44 7.40
CA ARG A 234 26.22 -14.44 6.56
C ARG A 234 26.55 -15.80 5.96
N SER A 235 25.80 -16.84 6.28
CA SER A 235 26.08 -18.25 5.95
C SER A 235 26.48 -18.48 4.48
N ILE A 236 25.78 -17.85 3.52
CA ILE A 236 26.10 -17.95 2.09
C ILE A 236 27.47 -17.36 1.77
N ARG A 237 27.78 -16.17 2.32
CA ARG A 237 29.08 -15.52 2.12
C ARG A 237 30.20 -16.34 2.76
N LEU A 238 30.00 -16.78 4.01
CA LEU A 238 30.96 -17.60 4.75
C LEU A 238 31.27 -18.91 4.02
N HIS A 239 30.27 -19.53 3.38
CA HIS A 239 30.47 -20.71 2.53
C HIS A 239 31.33 -20.40 1.29
N ARG A 240 31.08 -19.26 0.62
CA ARG A 240 31.85 -18.85 -0.56
C ARG A 240 33.31 -18.53 -0.26
N THR A 241 33.58 -17.96 0.91
CA THR A 241 34.93 -17.56 1.35
C THR A 241 35.61 -18.62 2.22
N ARG A 242 35.06 -19.84 2.30
CA ARG A 242 35.62 -20.90 3.12
C ARG A 242 37.04 -21.24 2.65
N GLY A 243 37.98 -21.29 3.59
CA GLY A 243 39.38 -21.60 3.31
C GLY A 243 40.24 -20.40 2.90
N THR A 244 39.70 -19.18 2.86
CA THR A 244 40.48 -17.96 2.69
C THR A 244 40.76 -17.29 4.04
N ALA A 245 41.84 -16.49 4.10
CA ALA A 245 42.13 -15.66 5.28
C ALA A 245 40.95 -14.72 5.62
N GLU A 246 40.30 -14.14 4.60
CA GLU A 246 39.12 -13.30 4.80
C GLU A 246 37.96 -14.05 5.45
N GLY A 247 37.63 -15.26 4.97
CA GLY A 247 36.56 -16.06 5.54
C GLY A 247 36.84 -16.48 6.98
N ILE A 248 38.07 -16.88 7.28
CA ILE A 248 38.50 -17.22 8.65
C ILE A 248 38.39 -16.00 9.57
N ALA A 249 38.88 -14.84 9.13
CA ALA A 249 38.81 -13.60 9.89
C ALA A 249 37.35 -13.19 10.16
N GLU A 250 36.46 -13.41 9.19
CA GLU A 250 35.05 -13.08 9.33
C GLU A 250 34.34 -13.98 10.35
N VAL A 251 34.54 -15.30 10.30
CA VAL A 251 33.95 -16.24 11.28
C VAL A 251 34.43 -15.89 12.69
N ILE A 252 35.74 -15.69 12.89
CA ILE A 252 36.30 -15.36 14.21
C ILE A 252 35.73 -14.04 14.71
N ARG A 253 35.60 -13.02 13.84
CA ARG A 253 35.01 -11.74 14.19
C ARG A 253 33.56 -11.87 14.67
N VAL A 254 32.76 -12.72 14.02
CA VAL A 254 31.37 -12.95 14.43
C VAL A 254 31.29 -13.65 15.79
N LEU A 255 32.13 -14.68 16.02
CA LEU A 255 32.13 -15.44 17.27
C LEU A 255 32.68 -14.65 18.47
N THR A 256 33.70 -13.83 18.24
CA THR A 256 34.39 -13.09 19.32
C THR A 256 33.91 -11.65 19.48
N SER A 257 33.20 -11.11 18.47
CA SER A 257 32.89 -9.67 18.36
C SER A 257 34.13 -8.76 18.45
N ALA A 258 35.32 -9.29 18.14
CA ALA A 258 36.60 -8.59 18.23
C ALA A 258 37.25 -8.39 16.85
N PRO A 259 38.10 -7.37 16.67
CA PRO A 259 38.90 -7.24 15.46
C PRO A 259 39.89 -8.41 15.34
N VAL A 260 40.07 -8.91 14.12
CA VAL A 260 40.94 -10.06 13.82
C VAL A 260 42.01 -9.65 12.83
N THR A 261 43.27 -9.95 13.14
CA THR A 261 44.42 -9.82 12.25
C THR A 261 45.03 -11.20 12.04
N ILE A 262 45.16 -11.62 10.79
CA ILE A 262 45.78 -12.90 10.43
C ILE A 262 47.18 -12.59 9.90
N VAL A 263 48.19 -13.23 10.47
CA VAL A 263 49.57 -13.16 10.01
C VAL A 263 49.93 -14.52 9.41
N GLU A 264 50.12 -14.55 8.10
CA GLU A 264 50.60 -15.74 7.41
C GLU A 264 52.11 -15.89 7.63
N ARG A 265 52.54 -17.11 7.95
CA ARG A 265 53.96 -17.41 8.12
C ARG A 265 54.64 -17.39 6.75
N GLN A 266 55.48 -16.40 6.51
CA GLN A 266 56.33 -16.39 5.31
C GLN A 266 57.34 -17.54 5.41
N LYS A 267 57.47 -18.28 4.31
CA LYS A 267 58.31 -19.48 4.20
C LYS A 267 59.67 -19.12 3.63
#